data_AF-A0A962HEC8-F1
#
_entry.id   AF-A0A962HEC8-F1
#
_cell.length_a   1.000
_cell.length_b   1.000
_cell.length_c   1.000
_cell.angle_alpha   90.00
_cell.angle_beta   90.00
_cell.angle_gamma   90.00
#
_symmetry.space_group_name_H-M   'P 1'
#
loop_
_entity.id
_entity.type
_entity.pdbx_description
1 polymer ?
#
loop_
_entity_poly.entity_id
_entity_poly.type
_entity_poly.pdbx_seq_one_letter_code
_entity_poly.pdbx_strand_id
1 'polypeptide(L)'
;GDLQKIPFDASSRTPIAPHSPDQITFDPENLAPGHTPEVIFRRINEIRDIKERFDYLNQLTQEQTLSLLADSFVDTPDSLLVDETRRMFARNSLNVVIMGAGITGLALANMLKNTFRDKINILVMENRVYQDHYKQPYNRNWLTNVLISTLLGVMDQDITDILSSLGVGGFIGVPVNVLETLMLLSCKKLGVKFLFKNSRQIKWLTSANLDVVFDATGNRFNEVSIDSVPQQKIQHLSASVNFTKDFANGFAQYGIRPGPCQSLDQIGLLAADNLLVPAYNDRPLKMAMIKITGLPASAFENLFPSVEQVNHDNRFYLWRGTLKDEINEALLIVNLTPPEYVVLESALIAPISIPIFMELFSDWAVLDSRFAELLRKIASRVPGDSQVRIEPPFLYEPYMLEYQPAGENIDGIPLIRIGDSVYNGHVKCGNGMGYHIPHLRYIHDALLKGQVLYH
;
A
#
# COMPACT_ATOMS: atom_id res chain seq x y z
N GLY A 1 9.24 -17.91 19.51
CA GLY A 1 9.76 -19.13 20.15
C GLY A 1 9.84 -20.26 19.14
N ASP A 2 8.71 -20.72 18.62
CA ASP A 2 8.66 -21.81 17.63
C ASP A 2 7.90 -21.40 16.37
N LEU A 3 8.56 -20.61 15.52
CA LEU A 3 8.19 -20.44 14.11
C LEU A 3 8.91 -21.57 13.35
N GLN A 4 8.41 -22.79 13.49
CA GLN A 4 8.96 -23.97 12.82
C GLN A 4 8.41 -24.07 11.39
N LYS A 5 9.24 -24.63 10.51
CA LYS A 5 9.02 -24.91 9.09
C LYS A 5 7.56 -25.26 8.80
N ILE A 6 6.89 -24.43 7.99
CA ILE A 6 5.53 -24.68 7.51
C ILE A 6 5.64 -25.72 6.38
N PRO A 7 5.13 -26.96 6.54
CA PRO A 7 4.90 -27.84 5.42
C PRO A 7 3.61 -27.38 4.75
N PHE A 8 3.70 -26.92 3.50
CA PHE A 8 2.53 -26.60 2.69
C PHE A 8 1.88 -27.90 2.20
N ASP A 9 0.74 -28.29 2.77
CA ASP A 9 -0.23 -29.17 2.13
C ASP A 9 -1.64 -28.61 2.35
N ALA A 10 -2.10 -27.82 1.39
CA ALA A 10 -3.39 -27.13 1.39
C ALA A 10 -4.48 -27.87 0.59
N SER A 11 -4.26 -29.13 0.22
CA SER A 11 -5.01 -29.79 -0.87
C SER A 11 -6.44 -30.28 -0.53
N SER A 12 -7.02 -29.96 0.63
CA SER A 12 -8.31 -30.55 1.06
C SER A 12 -9.36 -29.61 1.67
N ARG A 13 -9.17 -28.29 1.67
CA ARG A 13 -10.11 -27.35 2.33
C ARG A 13 -10.90 -26.54 1.31
N THR A 14 -12.23 -26.50 1.47
CA THR A 14 -13.09 -25.61 0.71
C THR A 14 -12.94 -24.19 1.28
N PRO A 15 -12.47 -23.21 0.49
CA PRO A 15 -12.35 -21.83 0.95
C PRO A 15 -13.71 -21.28 1.38
N ILE A 16 -13.73 -20.37 2.35
CA ILE A 16 -14.90 -19.51 2.57
C ILE A 16 -14.91 -18.52 1.41
N ALA A 17 -15.38 -18.98 0.26
CA ALA A 17 -15.69 -18.09 -0.84
C ALA A 17 -16.87 -17.24 -0.36
N PRO A 18 -16.82 -15.90 -0.47
CA PRO A 18 -18.07 -15.18 -0.54
C PRO A 18 -18.91 -15.86 -1.63
N HIS A 19 -20.23 -15.91 -1.49
CA HIS A 19 -21.08 -16.06 -2.68
C HIS A 19 -20.46 -15.13 -3.72
N SER A 20 -19.84 -15.70 -4.77
CA SER A 20 -19.19 -14.88 -5.77
C SER A 20 -20.28 -13.90 -6.16
N PRO A 21 -20.13 -12.57 -5.95
CA PRO A 21 -20.96 -11.69 -6.73
C PRO A 21 -20.72 -12.19 -8.15
N ASP A 22 -21.80 -12.54 -8.86
CA ASP A 22 -21.76 -13.00 -10.25
C ASP A 22 -20.60 -12.29 -10.89
N GLN A 23 -19.58 -13.01 -11.41
CA GLN A 23 -18.41 -12.36 -12.00
C GLN A 23 -18.96 -11.36 -12.99
N ILE A 24 -19.04 -10.09 -12.59
CA ILE A 24 -19.64 -9.05 -13.41
C ILE A 24 -18.65 -9.00 -14.55
N THR A 25 -19.06 -9.53 -15.69
CA THR A 25 -18.24 -9.52 -16.89
C THR A 25 -17.97 -8.07 -17.16
N PHE A 26 -16.72 -7.66 -16.93
CA PHE A 26 -16.29 -6.29 -17.16
C PHE A 26 -16.47 -6.02 -18.65
N ASP A 27 -17.39 -5.13 -18.96
CA ASP A 27 -17.72 -4.74 -20.33
C ASP A 27 -17.32 -3.27 -20.53
N PRO A 28 -16.20 -3.00 -21.22
CA PRO A 28 -15.75 -1.65 -21.49
C PRO A 28 -16.76 -0.80 -22.27
N GLU A 29 -17.61 -1.42 -23.09
CA GLU A 29 -18.58 -0.70 -23.93
C GLU A 29 -19.68 -0.04 -23.09
N ASN A 30 -19.90 -0.52 -21.88
CA ASN A 30 -20.91 0.01 -20.95
C ASN A 30 -20.35 1.10 -20.01
N LEU A 31 -19.05 1.42 -20.09
CA LEU A 31 -18.46 2.44 -19.23
C LEU A 31 -18.90 3.83 -19.66
N ALA A 32 -19.53 4.56 -18.75
CA ALA A 32 -19.79 5.97 -18.95
C ALA A 32 -18.45 6.74 -19.03
N PRO A 33 -18.38 7.85 -19.81
CA PRO A 33 -17.17 8.67 -19.89
C PRO A 33 -16.65 9.14 -18.51
N GLY A 34 -17.58 9.39 -17.58
CA GLY A 34 -17.28 10.00 -16.28
C GLY A 34 -17.06 11.50 -16.40
N HIS A 35 -16.70 12.11 -15.27
CA HIS A 35 -16.35 13.52 -15.20
C HIS A 35 -14.84 13.70 -15.35
N THR A 36 -14.41 14.87 -15.85
CA THR A 36 -12.97 15.18 -15.87
C THR A 36 -12.45 15.34 -14.43
N PRO A 37 -11.15 15.11 -14.18
CA PRO A 37 -10.57 15.33 -12.86
C PRO A 37 -10.90 16.71 -12.25
N GLU A 38 -10.90 17.78 -13.05
CA GLU A 38 -11.22 19.14 -12.59
C GLU A 38 -12.65 19.27 -12.09
N VAL A 39 -13.61 18.62 -12.77
CA VAL A 39 -15.02 18.61 -12.34
C VAL A 39 -15.17 17.79 -11.06
N ILE A 40 -14.48 16.65 -10.96
CA ILE A 40 -14.50 15.81 -9.75
C ILE A 40 -13.94 16.58 -8.55
N PHE A 41 -12.75 17.18 -8.67
CA PHE A 41 -12.14 17.97 -7.59
C PHE A 41 -13.02 19.15 -7.16
N ARG A 42 -13.61 19.86 -8.12
CA ARG A 42 -14.56 20.94 -7.83
C ARG A 42 -15.74 20.44 -7.00
N ARG A 43 -16.35 19.33 -7.43
CA ARG A 43 -17.49 18.73 -6.73
C ARG A 43 -17.12 18.31 -5.30
N ILE A 44 -15.96 17.68 -5.09
CA ILE A 44 -15.48 17.32 -3.74
C ILE A 44 -15.38 18.58 -2.85
N ASN A 45 -14.83 19.66 -3.38
CA ASN A 45 -14.63 20.91 -2.65
C ASN A 45 -15.95 21.66 -2.36
N GLU A 46 -16.97 21.49 -3.20
CA GLU A 46 -18.31 22.08 -3.02
C GLU A 46 -19.10 21.39 -1.90
N ILE A 47 -18.87 20.10 -1.62
CA ILE A 47 -19.54 19.35 -0.56
C ILE A 47 -19.03 19.83 0.80
N ARG A 48 -19.86 20.54 1.58
CA ARG A 48 -19.46 21.13 2.87
C ARG A 48 -19.57 20.17 4.04
N ASP A 49 -20.56 19.30 4.02
CA ASP A 49 -20.73 18.28 5.05
C ASP A 49 -19.62 17.23 4.94
N ILE A 50 -18.95 16.94 6.06
CA ILE A 50 -17.77 16.08 6.00
C ILE A 50 -18.12 14.63 5.73
N LYS A 51 -19.28 14.17 6.22
CA LYS A 51 -19.73 12.81 6.03
C LYS A 51 -20.15 12.61 4.58
N GLU A 52 -20.93 13.52 4.03
CA GLU A 52 -21.29 13.53 2.61
C GLU A 52 -20.04 13.57 1.72
N ARG A 53 -19.03 14.37 2.09
CA ARG A 53 -17.77 14.44 1.34
C ARG A 53 -17.02 13.11 1.39
N PHE A 54 -16.94 12.48 2.56
CA PHE A 54 -16.27 11.19 2.73
C PHE A 54 -17.01 10.06 2.01
N ASP A 55 -18.34 10.04 2.09
CA ASP A 55 -19.20 9.09 1.37
C ASP A 55 -19.04 9.25 -0.14
N TYR A 56 -18.97 10.48 -0.64
CA TYR A 56 -18.68 10.76 -2.04
C TYR A 56 -17.30 10.25 -2.47
N LEU A 57 -16.27 10.44 -1.64
CA LEU A 57 -14.93 9.90 -1.90
C LEU A 57 -14.93 8.36 -1.95
N ASN A 58 -15.63 7.71 -1.02
CA ASN A 58 -15.75 6.26 -1.02
C ASN A 58 -16.49 5.76 -2.26
N GLN A 59 -17.58 6.42 -2.65
CA GLN A 59 -18.31 6.11 -3.88
C GLN A 59 -17.42 6.26 -5.11
N LEU A 60 -16.63 7.34 -5.17
CA LEU A 60 -15.70 7.60 -6.27
C LEU A 60 -14.68 6.46 -6.44
N THR A 61 -14.22 5.81 -5.36
CA THR A 61 -13.31 4.65 -5.48
C THR A 61 -13.94 3.44 -6.15
N GLN A 62 -15.27 3.37 -6.20
CA GLN A 62 -16.03 2.25 -6.78
C GLN A 62 -16.62 2.58 -8.15
N GLU A 63 -16.49 3.84 -8.61
CA GLU A 63 -17.05 4.27 -9.89
C GLU A 63 -16.38 3.54 -11.07
N GLN A 64 -17.22 3.00 -11.96
CA GLN A 64 -16.79 2.36 -13.19
C GLN A 64 -16.97 3.33 -14.36
N THR A 65 -16.03 4.27 -14.49
CA THR A 65 -16.03 5.26 -15.58
C THR A 65 -14.72 5.24 -16.35
N LEU A 66 -14.75 5.67 -17.62
CA LEU A 66 -13.54 5.79 -18.44
C LEU A 66 -12.51 6.71 -17.78
N SER A 67 -12.95 7.81 -17.16
CA SER A 67 -12.07 8.74 -16.45
C SER A 67 -11.19 8.08 -15.37
N LEU A 68 -11.67 7.01 -14.72
CA LEU A 68 -10.96 6.30 -13.65
C LEU A 68 -10.29 5.01 -14.12
N LEU A 69 -10.90 4.31 -15.07
CA LEU A 69 -10.50 2.95 -15.43
C LEU A 69 -9.71 2.88 -16.74
N ALA A 70 -9.95 3.77 -17.70
CA ALA A 70 -9.23 3.78 -18.96
C ALA A 70 -7.88 4.49 -18.83
N ASP A 71 -6.90 4.03 -19.61
CA ASP A 71 -5.59 4.64 -19.72
C ASP A 71 -5.55 5.77 -20.78
N SER A 72 -4.36 6.28 -21.10
CA SER A 72 -4.21 7.38 -22.06
C SER A 72 -4.22 6.95 -23.53
N PHE A 73 -4.23 5.65 -23.80
CA PHE A 73 -4.07 5.03 -25.11
C PHE A 73 -5.23 4.11 -25.45
N VAL A 74 -6.35 4.20 -24.73
CA VAL A 74 -7.52 3.32 -24.92
C VAL A 74 -8.08 3.33 -26.35
N ASP A 75 -7.98 4.47 -27.04
CA ASP A 75 -8.41 4.64 -28.44
C ASP A 75 -7.26 4.39 -29.44
N THR A 76 -6.07 4.00 -28.96
CA THR A 76 -4.89 3.76 -29.78
C THR A 76 -4.81 2.27 -30.14
N PRO A 77 -4.79 1.91 -31.44
CA PRO A 77 -4.52 0.54 -31.85
C PRO A 77 -3.16 0.05 -31.31
N ASP A 78 -3.09 -1.21 -30.86
CA ASP A 78 -1.86 -1.82 -30.36
C ASP A 78 -0.67 -1.68 -31.33
N SER A 79 -0.94 -1.77 -32.64
CA SER A 79 0.07 -1.61 -33.69
C SER A 79 0.71 -0.22 -33.73
N LEU A 80 0.06 0.80 -33.17
CA LEU A 80 0.52 2.19 -33.12
C LEU A 80 1.03 2.60 -31.73
N LEU A 81 0.81 1.79 -30.70
CA LEU A 81 1.14 2.14 -29.32
C LEU A 81 2.62 2.51 -29.12
N VAL A 82 3.52 1.77 -29.78
CA VAL A 82 4.97 2.03 -29.74
C VAL A 82 5.28 3.41 -30.33
N ASP A 83 4.66 3.76 -31.45
CA ASP A 83 4.91 5.02 -32.13
C ASP A 83 4.28 6.20 -31.39
N GLU A 84 3.09 6.05 -30.82
CA GLU A 84 2.48 7.07 -29.95
C GLU A 84 3.34 7.31 -28.70
N THR A 85 3.83 6.23 -28.08
CA THR A 85 4.68 6.36 -26.89
C THR A 85 6.02 7.03 -27.23
N ARG A 86 6.61 6.73 -28.40
CA ARG A 86 7.80 7.44 -28.88
C ARG A 86 7.53 8.91 -29.15
N ARG A 87 6.37 9.26 -29.72
CA ARG A 87 5.99 10.67 -29.96
C ARG A 87 5.79 11.44 -28.67
N MET A 88 5.29 10.79 -27.62
CA MET A 88 5.19 11.38 -26.29
C MET A 88 6.56 11.73 -25.70
N PHE A 89 7.58 10.90 -25.92
CA PHE A 89 8.94 11.13 -25.42
C PHE A 89 9.76 12.08 -26.31
N ALA A 90 9.52 13.38 -26.12
CA ALA A 90 10.18 14.46 -26.85
C ALA A 90 11.67 14.61 -26.48
N ARG A 91 12.51 15.04 -27.44
CA ARG A 91 13.98 15.16 -27.27
C ARG A 91 14.45 16.28 -26.32
N ASN A 92 13.57 17.20 -25.93
CA ASN A 92 13.91 18.37 -25.10
C ASN A 92 13.21 18.36 -23.74
N SER A 93 12.74 17.20 -23.30
CA SER A 93 12.08 16.99 -22.02
C SER A 93 12.69 15.78 -21.34
N LEU A 94 12.67 15.78 -20.00
CA LEU A 94 13.02 14.59 -19.23
C LEU A 94 11.93 13.54 -19.43
N ASN A 95 12.28 12.37 -19.96
CA ASN A 95 11.38 11.29 -20.31
C ASN A 95 11.46 10.17 -19.28
N VAL A 96 10.38 10.02 -18.51
CA VAL A 96 10.32 9.15 -17.34
C VAL A 96 9.25 8.08 -17.51
N VAL A 97 9.60 6.84 -17.16
CA VAL A 97 8.64 5.77 -16.92
C VAL A 97 8.59 5.44 -15.44
N ILE A 98 7.39 5.30 -14.88
CA ILE A 98 7.18 4.85 -13.50
C ILE A 98 6.35 3.56 -13.55
N MET A 99 6.93 2.47 -13.07
CA MET A 99 6.25 1.17 -13.01
C MET A 99 5.55 1.01 -11.68
N GLY A 100 4.22 0.91 -11.71
CA GLY A 100 3.35 0.80 -10.55
C GLY A 100 2.62 2.11 -10.25
N ALA A 101 1.30 2.09 -10.34
CA ALA A 101 0.43 3.21 -9.97
C ALA A 101 -0.11 3.05 -8.54
N GLY A 102 0.75 2.62 -7.61
CA GLY A 102 0.49 2.72 -6.17
C GLY A 102 0.81 4.13 -5.65
N ILE A 103 0.56 4.37 -4.36
CA ILE A 103 0.82 5.67 -3.70
C ILE A 103 2.20 6.24 -4.02
N THR A 104 3.28 5.44 -3.89
CA THR A 104 4.64 5.91 -4.11
C THR A 104 4.88 6.34 -5.57
N GLY A 105 4.43 5.53 -6.54
CA GLY A 105 4.58 5.85 -7.96
C GLY A 105 3.75 7.06 -8.38
N LEU A 106 2.50 7.14 -7.92
CA LEU A 106 1.64 8.29 -8.19
C LEU A 106 2.14 9.58 -7.51
N ALA A 107 2.62 9.50 -6.27
CA ALA A 107 3.20 10.63 -5.56
C ALA A 107 4.46 11.16 -6.26
N LEU A 108 5.33 10.28 -6.74
CA LEU A 108 6.49 10.68 -7.54
C LEU A 108 6.04 11.35 -8.85
N ALA A 109 5.11 10.74 -9.59
CA ALA A 109 4.60 11.30 -10.84
C ALA A 109 4.00 12.70 -10.65
N ASN A 110 3.18 12.86 -9.61
CA ASN A 110 2.52 14.11 -9.27
C ASN A 110 3.54 15.22 -8.95
N MET A 111 4.44 14.93 -8.01
CA MET A 111 5.49 15.84 -7.57
C MET A 111 6.36 16.30 -8.74
N LEU A 112 6.87 15.36 -9.55
CA LEU A 112 7.71 15.69 -10.70
C LEU A 112 6.94 16.51 -11.74
N LYS A 113 5.70 16.13 -12.06
CA LYS A 113 4.92 16.85 -13.07
C LYS A 113 4.55 18.26 -12.61
N ASN A 114 4.22 18.44 -11.33
CA ASN A 114 3.95 19.76 -10.76
C ASN A 114 5.17 20.68 -10.80
N THR A 115 6.35 20.15 -10.49
CA THR A 115 7.61 20.91 -10.49
C THR A 115 8.13 21.22 -11.89
N PHE A 116 8.27 20.20 -12.75
CA PHE A 116 8.91 20.35 -14.06
C PHE A 116 7.94 20.71 -15.19
N ARG A 117 6.62 20.56 -14.98
CA ARG A 117 5.55 20.91 -15.93
C ARG A 117 5.79 20.29 -17.30
N ASP A 118 5.93 21.11 -18.35
CA ASP A 118 6.12 20.67 -19.73
C ASP A 118 7.55 20.21 -20.02
N LYS A 119 8.49 20.42 -19.09
CA LYS A 119 9.88 19.94 -19.20
C LYS A 119 10.04 18.46 -18.84
N ILE A 120 8.96 17.78 -18.47
CA ILE A 120 8.97 16.35 -18.15
C ILE A 120 7.79 15.63 -18.82
N ASN A 121 8.07 14.49 -19.44
CA ASN A 121 7.08 13.54 -19.93
C ASN A 121 7.09 12.34 -19.00
N ILE A 122 5.92 11.98 -18.46
CA ILE A 122 5.81 10.87 -17.51
C ILE A 122 4.79 9.89 -18.03
N LEU A 123 5.21 8.63 -18.15
CA LEU A 123 4.34 7.47 -18.35
C LEU A 123 4.30 6.63 -17.08
N VAL A 124 3.12 6.48 -16.49
CA VAL A 124 2.90 5.55 -15.39
C VAL A 124 2.29 4.26 -15.93
N MET A 125 2.94 3.13 -15.65
CA MET A 125 2.46 1.79 -16.02
C MET A 125 1.81 1.09 -14.84
N GLU A 126 0.67 0.43 -15.05
CA GLU A 126 -0.03 -0.35 -14.00
C GLU A 126 -0.52 -1.67 -14.58
N ASN A 127 -0.42 -2.74 -13.77
CA ASN A 127 -0.73 -4.10 -14.20
C ASN A 127 -1.90 -4.74 -13.44
N ARG A 128 -2.48 -4.05 -12.45
CA ARG A 128 -3.78 -4.40 -11.86
C ARG A 128 -4.88 -4.02 -12.83
N VAL A 129 -5.14 -4.88 -13.81
CA VAL A 129 -6.06 -4.63 -14.92
C VAL A 129 -7.16 -5.67 -15.02
N TYR A 130 -8.33 -5.26 -15.52
CA TYR A 130 -9.33 -6.20 -16.02
C TYR A 130 -8.83 -6.78 -17.34
N GLN A 131 -8.36 -5.90 -18.22
CA GLN A 131 -7.72 -6.19 -19.49
C GLN A 131 -6.82 -5.00 -19.88
N ASP A 132 -5.99 -5.15 -20.91
CA ASP A 132 -5.18 -4.04 -21.41
C ASP A 132 -6.05 -2.79 -21.69
N HIS A 133 -5.50 -1.62 -21.36
CA HIS A 133 -6.12 -0.30 -21.31
C HIS A 133 -7.13 -0.03 -20.18
N TYR A 134 -7.56 -1.04 -19.43
CA TYR A 134 -8.58 -0.90 -18.39
C TYR A 134 -8.12 -1.45 -17.03
N LYS A 135 -7.81 -0.54 -16.10
CA LYS A 135 -7.38 -0.94 -14.75
C LYS A 135 -8.53 -1.40 -13.86
N GLN A 136 -8.21 -2.18 -12.83
CA GLN A 136 -9.11 -2.43 -11.72
C GLN A 136 -9.17 -1.21 -10.77
N PRO A 137 -10.28 -0.99 -10.05
CA PRO A 137 -10.35 -0.04 -8.96
C PRO A 137 -9.32 -0.33 -7.86
N TYR A 138 -8.88 0.71 -7.15
CA TYR A 138 -8.06 0.52 -5.96
C TYR A 138 -8.94 -0.07 -4.84
N ASN A 139 -8.49 -1.14 -4.21
CA ASN A 139 -9.31 -1.93 -3.27
C ASN A 139 -8.79 -1.92 -1.83
N ARG A 140 -7.71 -1.19 -1.53
CA ARG A 140 -7.10 -1.16 -0.20
C ARG A 140 -7.89 -0.24 0.75
N ASN A 141 -8.85 -0.82 1.46
CA ASN A 141 -9.83 -0.08 2.27
C ASN A 141 -9.44 0.12 3.75
N TRP A 142 -8.15 0.25 4.05
CA TRP A 142 -7.70 0.53 5.42
C TRP A 142 -7.13 1.94 5.57
N LEU A 143 -7.34 2.53 6.75
CA LEU A 143 -6.98 3.91 7.04
C LEU A 143 -5.48 4.15 6.93
N THR A 144 -5.14 5.36 6.52
CA THR A 144 -3.78 5.91 6.56
C THR A 144 -3.49 6.57 7.90
N ASN A 145 -2.22 6.63 8.32
CA ASN A 145 -1.79 7.39 9.49
C ASN A 145 -0.51 8.14 9.18
N VAL A 146 -0.62 9.19 8.38
CA VAL A 146 0.55 9.91 7.86
C VAL A 146 0.36 11.38 8.18
N LEU A 147 1.39 12.04 8.69
CA LEU A 147 1.34 13.48 8.91
C LEU A 147 1.19 14.22 7.58
N ILE A 148 0.25 15.17 7.49
CA ILE A 148 0.06 15.99 6.27
C ILE A 148 1.35 16.71 5.87
N SER A 149 2.19 17.06 6.85
CA SER A 149 3.48 17.71 6.64
C SER A 149 4.47 16.87 5.82
N THR A 150 4.34 15.54 5.81
CA THR A 150 5.18 14.69 4.93
C THR A 150 4.73 14.74 3.48
N LEU A 151 3.49 15.17 3.21
CA LEU A 151 2.90 15.24 1.86
C LEU A 151 3.06 16.62 1.21
N LEU A 152 3.32 17.67 2.01
CA LEU A 152 3.52 19.03 1.50
C LEU A 152 4.62 19.09 0.44
N GLY A 153 4.35 19.71 -0.70
CA GLY A 153 5.30 19.77 -1.83
C GLY A 153 5.51 18.46 -2.59
N VAL A 154 4.88 17.35 -2.17
CA VAL A 154 4.84 16.09 -2.92
C VAL A 154 3.50 15.94 -3.65
N MET A 155 2.41 16.43 -3.05
CA MET A 155 1.07 16.35 -3.61
C MET A 155 0.55 17.73 -4.04
N ASP A 156 -0.37 17.74 -5.00
CA ASP A 156 -1.17 18.91 -5.38
C ASP A 156 -1.90 19.50 -4.15
N GLN A 157 -2.07 20.83 -4.17
CA GLN A 157 -2.73 21.56 -3.10
C GLN A 157 -4.20 21.11 -2.94
N ASP A 158 -4.90 20.84 -4.04
CA ASP A 158 -6.31 20.39 -4.01
C ASP A 158 -6.44 19.10 -3.18
N ILE A 159 -5.51 18.15 -3.38
CA ILE A 159 -5.47 16.90 -2.61
C ILE A 159 -5.17 17.18 -1.14
N THR A 160 -4.16 18.00 -0.89
CA THR A 160 -3.73 18.34 0.48
C THR A 160 -4.87 19.00 1.26
N ASP A 161 -5.65 19.88 0.62
CA ASP A 161 -6.80 20.56 1.21
C ASP A 161 -7.95 19.58 1.51
N ILE A 162 -8.27 18.69 0.56
CA ILE A 162 -9.27 17.64 0.76
C ILE A 162 -8.88 16.76 1.94
N LEU A 163 -7.66 16.23 1.96
CA LEU A 163 -7.20 15.29 2.98
C LEU A 163 -7.10 15.95 4.37
N SER A 164 -6.58 17.17 4.44
CA SER A 164 -6.49 17.92 5.70
C SER A 164 -7.87 18.28 6.27
N SER A 165 -8.89 18.45 5.43
CA SER A 165 -10.25 18.71 5.88
C SER A 165 -10.94 17.51 6.56
N LEU A 166 -10.48 16.28 6.27
CA LEU A 166 -11.02 15.03 6.79
C LEU A 166 -10.29 14.54 8.05
N GLY A 167 -9.00 14.85 8.16
CA GLY A 167 -8.16 14.44 9.27
C GLY A 167 -8.24 15.32 10.50
N VAL A 168 -7.64 14.84 11.60
CA VAL A 168 -7.43 15.59 12.85
C VAL A 168 -5.96 15.56 13.26
N GLY A 169 -5.53 16.54 14.05
CA GLY A 169 -4.16 16.57 14.59
C GLY A 169 -3.05 16.69 13.55
N GLY A 170 -3.35 17.16 12.33
CA GLY A 170 -2.39 17.26 11.24
C GLY A 170 -2.06 15.93 10.56
N PHE A 171 -2.88 14.90 10.75
CA PHE A 171 -2.76 13.62 10.04
C PHE A 171 -3.73 13.52 8.87
N ILE A 172 -3.37 12.72 7.88
CA ILE A 172 -4.31 12.14 6.93
C ILE A 172 -4.74 10.77 7.45
N GLY A 173 -6.05 10.55 7.45
CA GLY A 173 -6.67 9.35 8.03
C GLY A 173 -7.45 8.50 7.01
N VAL A 174 -7.54 8.92 5.75
CA VAL A 174 -8.43 8.30 4.75
C VAL A 174 -7.98 6.88 4.38
N PRO A 175 -8.88 6.03 3.86
CA PRO A 175 -8.50 4.75 3.25
C PRO A 175 -7.46 4.89 2.13
N VAL A 176 -6.57 3.90 1.99
CA VAL A 176 -5.48 3.93 0.97
C VAL A 176 -6.04 4.02 -0.46
N ASN A 177 -7.13 3.33 -0.77
CA ASN A 177 -7.79 3.42 -2.08
C ASN A 177 -8.31 4.82 -2.41
N VAL A 178 -8.81 5.57 -1.42
CA VAL A 178 -9.23 6.99 -1.59
C VAL A 178 -8.01 7.83 -1.96
N LEU A 179 -6.91 7.66 -1.23
CA LEU A 179 -5.66 8.37 -1.51
C LEU A 179 -5.11 8.02 -2.91
N GLU A 180 -5.08 6.74 -3.29
CA GLU A 180 -4.65 6.31 -4.63
C GLU A 180 -5.52 6.90 -5.73
N THR A 181 -6.85 6.94 -5.52
CA THR A 181 -7.80 7.48 -6.49
C THR A 181 -7.63 8.99 -6.69
N LEU A 182 -7.49 9.75 -5.60
CA LEU A 182 -7.23 11.19 -5.68
C LEU A 182 -5.91 11.48 -6.39
N MET A 183 -4.85 10.72 -6.06
CA MET A 183 -3.53 10.88 -6.69
C MET A 183 -3.55 10.55 -8.19
N LEU A 184 -4.27 9.49 -8.58
CA LEU A 184 -4.49 9.14 -9.98
C LEU A 184 -5.16 10.31 -10.74
N LEU A 185 -6.25 10.85 -10.19
CA LEU A 185 -6.99 11.95 -10.79
C LEU A 185 -6.12 13.21 -10.92
N SER A 186 -5.34 13.55 -9.90
CA SER A 186 -4.44 14.70 -9.98
C SER A 186 -3.31 14.48 -10.99
N CYS A 187 -2.72 13.28 -11.07
CA CYS A 187 -1.77 12.96 -12.14
C CYS A 187 -2.39 13.14 -13.53
N LYS A 188 -3.62 12.66 -13.75
CA LYS A 188 -4.35 12.85 -15.02
C LYS A 188 -4.60 14.34 -15.31
N LYS A 189 -5.04 15.12 -14.32
CA LYS A 189 -5.22 16.59 -14.38
C LYS A 189 -3.92 17.29 -14.81
N LEU A 190 -2.77 16.83 -14.29
CA LEU A 190 -1.45 17.36 -14.62
C LEU A 190 -0.89 16.87 -15.98
N GLY A 191 -1.65 16.07 -16.72
CA GLY A 191 -1.24 15.54 -18.02
C GLY A 191 -0.25 14.37 -17.97
N VAL A 192 -0.09 13.71 -16.81
CA VAL A 192 0.64 12.45 -16.72
C VAL A 192 -0.09 11.40 -17.56
N LYS A 193 0.66 10.66 -18.39
CA LYS A 193 0.10 9.59 -19.22
C LYS A 193 0.13 8.28 -18.47
N PHE A 194 -0.88 7.46 -18.72
CA PHE A 194 -1.02 6.14 -18.12
C PHE A 194 -1.07 5.09 -19.22
N LEU A 195 -0.46 3.94 -18.95
CA LEU A 195 -0.62 2.72 -19.74
C LEU A 195 -0.98 1.57 -18.80
N PHE A 196 -2.16 1.00 -18.99
CA PHE A 196 -2.66 -0.11 -18.19
C PHE A 196 -2.47 -1.40 -18.99
N LYS A 197 -1.56 -2.26 -18.54
CA LYS A 197 -1.18 -3.46 -19.29
C LYS A 197 -0.87 -4.60 -18.36
N ASN A 198 -1.36 -5.80 -18.68
CA ASN A 198 -1.10 -6.98 -17.85
C ASN A 198 0.41 -7.34 -17.85
N SER A 199 1.09 -7.12 -18.98
CA SER A 199 2.53 -7.34 -19.09
C SER A 199 3.33 -6.27 -18.34
N ARG A 200 4.28 -6.72 -17.52
CA ARG A 200 5.28 -5.86 -16.87
C ARG A 200 6.48 -5.53 -17.77
N GLN A 201 6.55 -6.11 -18.97
CA GLN A 201 7.71 -5.93 -19.84
C GLN A 201 7.74 -4.54 -20.46
N ILE A 202 8.88 -3.84 -20.30
CA ILE A 202 9.08 -2.49 -20.84
C ILE A 202 10.15 -2.42 -21.94
N LYS A 203 10.71 -3.54 -22.38
CA LYS A 203 11.80 -3.56 -23.40
C LYS A 203 11.42 -2.86 -24.70
N TRP A 204 10.14 -2.86 -25.09
CA TRP A 204 9.70 -2.12 -26.27
C TRP A 204 9.82 -0.60 -26.11
N LEU A 205 9.78 -0.09 -24.87
CA LEU A 205 9.99 1.31 -24.52
C LEU A 205 11.46 1.72 -24.50
N THR A 206 12.40 0.79 -24.38
CA THR A 206 13.84 1.12 -24.34
C THR A 206 14.36 1.63 -25.68
N SER A 207 13.60 1.40 -26.75
CA SER A 207 13.80 2.02 -28.05
C SER A 207 13.27 3.46 -28.16
N ALA A 208 12.59 3.97 -27.14
CA ALA A 208 12.19 5.37 -27.05
C ALA A 208 13.29 6.20 -26.36
N ASN A 209 13.23 7.53 -26.49
CA ASN A 209 14.21 8.45 -25.86
C ASN A 209 13.99 8.53 -24.33
N LEU A 210 14.01 7.41 -23.62
CA LEU A 210 13.84 7.35 -22.17
C LEU A 210 15.11 7.75 -21.45
N ASP A 211 14.96 8.55 -20.39
CA ASP A 211 16.07 8.98 -19.55
C ASP A 211 16.18 8.16 -18.26
N VAL A 212 15.03 7.78 -17.67
CA VAL A 212 15.01 7.04 -16.40
C VAL A 212 13.73 6.23 -16.23
N VAL A 213 13.86 5.06 -15.60
CA VAL A 213 12.76 4.22 -15.15
C VAL A 213 12.75 4.19 -13.62
N PHE A 214 11.57 4.37 -13.03
CA PHE A 214 11.35 4.14 -11.60
C PHE A 214 10.57 2.85 -11.39
N ASP A 215 11.09 1.96 -10.54
CA ASP A 215 10.35 0.78 -10.06
C ASP A 215 9.64 1.11 -8.75
N ALA A 216 8.32 1.30 -8.83
CA ALA A 216 7.40 1.48 -7.72
C ALA A 216 6.44 0.29 -7.57
N THR A 217 6.82 -0.89 -8.07
CA THR A 217 5.96 -2.07 -8.13
C THR A 217 5.84 -2.81 -6.81
N GLY A 218 6.67 -2.48 -5.81
CA GLY A 218 6.76 -3.24 -4.56
C GLY A 218 7.59 -4.51 -4.74
N ASN A 219 8.73 -4.41 -5.44
CA ASN A 219 9.65 -5.52 -5.76
C ASN A 219 9.01 -6.63 -6.61
N ARG A 220 8.06 -6.25 -7.47
CA ARG A 220 7.37 -7.17 -8.39
C ARG A 220 7.91 -7.10 -9.83
N PHE A 221 8.75 -6.13 -10.14
CA PHE A 221 9.37 -6.00 -11.45
C PHE A 221 10.62 -6.90 -11.59
N ASN A 222 11.61 -6.67 -10.73
CA ASN A 222 12.81 -7.50 -10.59
C ASN A 222 12.79 -8.12 -9.18
N GLU A 223 11.92 -9.11 -9.01
CA GLU A 223 11.65 -9.74 -7.73
C GLU A 223 12.90 -10.40 -7.15
N VAL A 224 13.30 -9.92 -5.98
CA VAL A 224 14.32 -10.57 -5.17
C VAL A 224 13.61 -11.44 -4.13
N SER A 225 13.90 -12.74 -4.15
CA SER A 225 13.32 -13.69 -3.20
C SER A 225 14.05 -13.62 -1.86
N ILE A 226 13.30 -13.44 -0.77
CA ILE A 226 13.87 -13.49 0.59
C ILE A 226 14.29 -14.92 0.94
N ASP A 227 13.63 -15.93 0.37
CA ASP A 227 13.94 -17.33 0.61
C ASP A 227 15.25 -17.76 -0.07
N SER A 228 15.77 -16.98 -1.02
CA SER A 228 17.06 -17.26 -1.66
C SER A 228 18.26 -16.78 -0.85
N VAL A 229 18.08 -16.08 0.27
CA VAL A 229 19.18 -15.57 1.12
C VAL A 229 19.85 -16.76 1.82
N PRO A 230 21.10 -17.14 1.46
CA PRO A 230 21.80 -18.20 2.17
C PRO A 230 22.05 -17.78 3.60
N GLN A 231 21.90 -18.70 4.56
CA GLN A 231 22.20 -18.46 5.98
C GLN A 231 23.69 -18.16 6.27
N GLN A 232 24.52 -18.02 5.24
CA GLN A 232 25.99 -17.98 5.30
C GLN A 232 26.57 -16.60 4.93
N LYS A 233 26.15 -15.55 5.62
CA LYS A 233 27.04 -14.43 6.00
C LYS A 233 26.29 -13.49 6.94
N ILE A 234 26.31 -13.85 8.21
CA ILE A 234 25.77 -13.00 9.27
C ILE A 234 26.84 -11.97 9.57
N GLN A 235 26.71 -10.77 9.00
CA GLN A 235 27.33 -9.64 9.65
C GLN A 235 26.40 -9.26 10.79
N HIS A 236 26.80 -9.60 12.02
CA HIS A 236 26.28 -8.90 13.19
C HIS A 236 26.77 -7.47 13.08
N LEU A 237 26.04 -6.67 12.31
CA LEU A 237 26.11 -5.25 12.42
C LEU A 237 25.55 -4.96 13.81
N SER A 238 26.44 -4.79 14.78
CA SER A 238 26.14 -4.09 16.02
C SER A 238 25.77 -2.68 15.62
N ALA A 239 24.56 -2.51 15.11
CA ALA A 239 23.93 -1.22 15.13
C ALA A 239 23.95 -0.85 16.62
N SER A 240 24.60 0.25 16.94
CA SER A 240 24.19 1.05 18.09
C SER A 240 22.75 1.41 17.79
N VAL A 241 21.82 0.49 18.04
CA VAL A 241 20.42 0.80 18.01
C VAL A 241 20.26 1.63 19.27
N ASN A 242 20.47 2.93 19.10
CA ASN A 242 19.86 3.96 19.91
C ASN A 242 18.35 3.88 19.63
N PHE A 243 17.75 2.70 19.83
CA PHE A 243 16.36 2.61 20.20
C PHE A 243 16.30 3.48 21.43
N THR A 244 15.68 4.64 21.27
CA THR A 244 15.16 5.34 22.43
C THR A 244 14.42 4.25 23.20
N LYS A 245 14.80 4.02 24.48
CA LYS A 245 14.10 3.06 25.35
C LYS A 245 12.57 3.29 25.33
N ASP A 246 12.17 4.47 24.86
CA ASP A 246 10.81 4.95 24.73
C ASP A 246 10.16 4.78 23.35
N PHE A 247 10.82 4.22 22.32
CA PHE A 247 10.17 4.04 21.00
C PHE A 247 8.88 3.23 21.14
N ALA A 248 8.91 2.14 21.91
CA ALA A 248 7.74 1.33 22.21
C ALA A 248 6.66 2.09 23.00
N ASN A 249 7.03 3.11 23.79
CA ASN A 249 6.06 3.93 24.55
C ASN A 249 5.14 4.71 23.60
N GLY A 250 5.63 5.11 22.43
CA GLY A 250 4.81 5.75 21.38
C GLY A 250 3.68 4.86 20.85
N PHE A 251 3.76 3.54 21.08
CA PHE A 251 2.75 2.57 20.65
C PHE A 251 1.83 2.10 21.78
N ALA A 252 1.99 2.59 23.01
CA ALA A 252 1.12 2.25 24.14
C ALA A 252 -0.35 2.61 23.87
N GLN A 253 -0.59 3.73 23.20
CA GLN A 253 -1.91 4.16 22.70
C GLN A 253 -2.56 3.19 21.71
N TYR A 254 -1.83 2.19 21.20
CA TYR A 254 -2.34 1.15 20.31
C TYR A 254 -2.43 -0.23 20.98
N GLY A 255 -2.29 -0.28 22.31
CA GLY A 255 -2.35 -1.50 23.10
C GLY A 255 -1.02 -2.25 23.18
N ILE A 256 0.07 -1.69 22.66
CA ILE A 256 1.41 -2.29 22.70
C ILE A 256 2.08 -1.96 24.04
N ARG A 257 2.52 -2.97 24.76
CA ARG A 257 3.25 -2.82 26.01
C ARG A 257 4.75 -2.98 25.76
N PRO A 258 5.59 -2.03 26.17
CA PRO A 258 7.03 -2.23 26.17
C PRO A 258 7.36 -3.46 27.02
N GLY A 259 7.80 -4.53 26.37
CA GLY A 259 8.36 -5.69 27.04
C GLY A 259 9.84 -5.47 27.33
N PRO A 260 10.45 -6.23 28.25
CA PRO A 260 11.91 -6.31 28.31
C PRO A 260 12.42 -6.74 26.94
N CYS A 261 13.15 -5.87 26.26
CA CYS A 261 13.81 -6.21 25.01
C CYS A 261 14.77 -7.37 25.30
N GLN A 262 14.51 -8.53 24.69
CA GLN A 262 15.48 -9.62 24.69
C GLN A 262 16.77 -9.10 24.03
N SER A 263 17.95 -9.59 24.47
CA SER A 263 19.24 -8.93 24.20
C SER A 263 19.36 -8.46 22.75
N LEU A 264 19.72 -7.18 22.55
CA LEU A 264 19.92 -6.61 21.21
C LEU A 264 20.93 -7.42 20.38
N ASP A 265 21.81 -8.18 21.04
CA ASP A 265 22.76 -9.12 20.43
C ASP A 265 22.08 -10.19 19.55
N GLN A 266 20.78 -10.42 19.75
CA GLN A 266 19.99 -11.39 19.00
C GLN A 266 19.40 -10.80 17.71
N ILE A 267 19.43 -9.48 17.53
CA ILE A 267 18.97 -8.81 16.31
C ILE A 267 20.18 -8.64 15.38
N GLY A 268 20.07 -9.17 14.18
CA GLY A 268 21.12 -9.09 13.15
C GLY A 268 20.55 -8.76 11.78
N LEU A 269 21.46 -8.64 10.80
CA LEU A 269 21.13 -8.55 9.39
C LEU A 269 21.72 -9.75 8.67
N LEU A 270 20.89 -10.47 7.92
CA LEU A 270 21.32 -11.48 6.97
C LEU A 270 21.49 -10.80 5.61
N ALA A 271 22.58 -11.11 4.91
CA ALA A 271 22.88 -10.54 3.60
C ALA A 271 23.00 -11.63 2.54
N ALA A 272 22.41 -11.41 1.37
CA ALA A 272 22.68 -12.18 0.16
C ALA A 272 22.65 -11.25 -1.05
N ASP A 273 23.73 -11.26 -1.83
CA ASP A 273 23.95 -10.32 -2.91
C ASP A 273 23.74 -8.86 -2.45
N ASN A 274 22.73 -8.18 -2.98
CA ASN A 274 22.34 -6.82 -2.58
C ASN A 274 21.11 -6.79 -1.66
N LEU A 275 20.65 -7.92 -1.13
CA LEU A 275 19.51 -8.03 -0.25
C LEU A 275 19.94 -8.15 1.21
N LEU A 276 19.42 -7.27 2.05
CA LEU A 276 19.53 -7.30 3.51
C LEU A 276 18.19 -7.69 4.12
N VAL A 277 18.21 -8.63 5.05
CA VAL A 277 17.03 -9.14 5.73
C VAL A 277 17.25 -9.07 7.24
N PRO A 278 16.45 -8.27 7.97
CA PRO A 278 16.44 -8.28 9.43
C PRO A 278 16.18 -9.69 9.97
N ALA A 279 16.97 -10.07 10.96
CA ALA A 279 16.90 -11.39 11.57
C ALA A 279 16.90 -11.32 13.09
N TYR A 280 16.28 -12.33 13.70
CA TYR A 280 16.28 -12.57 15.13
C TYR A 280 16.78 -13.98 15.42
N ASN A 281 17.86 -14.11 16.20
CA ASN A 281 18.61 -15.36 16.38
C ASN A 281 18.90 -16.06 15.05
N ASP A 282 19.52 -15.32 14.13
CA ASP A 282 19.97 -15.80 12.81
C ASP A 282 18.86 -16.32 11.88
N ARG A 283 17.60 -15.98 12.18
CA ARG A 283 16.44 -16.32 11.35
C ARG A 283 15.80 -15.05 10.81
N PRO A 284 15.48 -15.00 9.50
CA PRO A 284 14.71 -13.90 8.92
C PRO A 284 13.48 -13.58 9.77
N LEU A 285 13.27 -12.31 10.06
CA LEU A 285 12.04 -11.85 10.66
C LEU A 285 10.92 -12.06 9.65
N LYS A 286 9.92 -12.86 10.04
CA LYS A 286 8.68 -13.04 9.29
C LYS A 286 7.52 -12.95 10.29
N MET A 287 6.52 -12.14 9.97
CA MET A 287 5.37 -11.94 10.85
C MET A 287 4.07 -12.12 10.08
N ALA A 288 3.37 -13.22 10.35
CA ALA A 288 2.03 -13.45 9.87
C ALA A 288 1.05 -12.52 10.60
N MET A 289 0.20 -11.84 9.85
CA MET A 289 -0.78 -10.91 10.40
C MET A 289 -2.13 -11.05 9.71
N ILE A 290 -3.18 -10.68 10.42
CA ILE A 290 -4.53 -10.49 9.88
C ILE A 290 -5.09 -9.15 10.36
N LYS A 291 -6.10 -8.64 9.64
CA LYS A 291 -6.64 -7.30 9.86
C LYS A 291 -8.15 -7.35 9.96
N ILE A 292 -8.69 -6.46 10.79
CA ILE A 292 -10.11 -6.13 10.83
C ILE A 292 -10.26 -4.65 10.54
N THR A 293 -10.95 -4.34 9.45
CA THR A 293 -11.17 -3.00 8.88
C THR A 293 -12.62 -2.55 9.07
N GLY A 294 -12.90 -1.25 8.91
CA GLY A 294 -14.25 -0.69 9.01
C GLY A 294 -14.85 -0.71 10.41
N LEU A 295 -14.04 -0.91 11.47
CA LEU A 295 -14.55 -0.84 12.85
C LEU A 295 -14.95 0.61 13.15
N PRO A 296 -16.16 0.90 13.64
CA PRO A 296 -16.51 2.25 14.05
C PRO A 296 -15.56 2.74 15.15
N ALA A 297 -15.18 4.03 15.16
CA ALA A 297 -14.31 4.56 16.21
C ALA A 297 -14.88 4.36 17.63
N SER A 298 -16.21 4.30 17.79
CA SER A 298 -16.86 3.96 19.06
C SER A 298 -16.61 2.53 19.54
N ALA A 299 -16.25 1.60 18.66
CA ALA A 299 -15.83 0.26 19.03
C ALA A 299 -14.46 0.27 19.72
N PHE A 300 -13.59 1.22 19.40
CA PHE A 300 -12.27 1.36 20.03
C PHE A 300 -12.36 1.46 21.55
N GLU A 301 -13.18 2.40 22.06
CA GLU A 301 -13.34 2.66 23.50
C GLU A 301 -13.75 1.41 24.30
N ASN A 302 -14.44 0.49 23.63
CA ASN A 302 -14.94 -0.73 24.23
C ASN A 302 -13.96 -1.90 24.13
N LEU A 303 -13.22 -1.98 23.02
CA LEU A 303 -12.29 -3.06 22.74
C LEU A 303 -10.94 -2.81 23.42
N PHE A 304 -10.49 -1.55 23.47
CA PHE A 304 -9.16 -1.19 23.94
C PHE A 304 -8.87 -1.66 25.38
N PRO A 305 -9.77 -1.48 26.38
CA PRO A 305 -9.51 -1.99 27.73
C PRO A 305 -9.39 -3.52 27.76
N SER A 306 -10.16 -4.24 26.94
CA SER A 306 -10.07 -5.70 26.84
C SER A 306 -8.73 -6.12 26.23
N VAL A 307 -8.29 -5.43 25.17
CA VAL A 307 -6.99 -5.67 24.54
C VAL A 307 -5.86 -5.40 25.53
N GLU A 308 -5.86 -4.24 26.18
CA GLU A 308 -4.83 -3.83 27.12
C GLU A 308 -4.62 -4.85 28.25
N GLN A 309 -5.71 -5.44 28.78
CA GLN A 309 -5.63 -6.44 29.85
C GLN A 309 -4.97 -7.76 29.44
N VAL A 310 -5.08 -8.15 28.16
CA VAL A 310 -4.68 -9.49 27.70
C VAL A 310 -3.51 -9.49 26.71
N ASN A 311 -3.02 -8.32 26.31
CA ASN A 311 -2.01 -8.15 25.24
C ASN A 311 -0.56 -8.02 25.75
N HIS A 312 -0.17 -8.86 26.71
CA HIS A 312 1.17 -8.85 27.30
C HIS A 312 2.28 -9.28 26.31
N ASP A 313 1.91 -9.96 25.23
CA ASP A 313 2.78 -10.46 24.16
C ASP A 313 2.73 -9.60 22.89
N ASN A 314 2.07 -8.42 22.92
CA ASN A 314 1.94 -7.50 21.79
C ASN A 314 1.32 -8.13 20.53
N ARG A 315 0.44 -9.11 20.73
CA ARG A 315 -0.29 -9.82 19.69
C ARG A 315 -1.28 -8.93 18.94
N PHE A 316 -2.01 -8.10 19.68
CA PHE A 316 -3.03 -7.20 19.18
C PHE A 316 -2.46 -5.79 19.00
N TYR A 317 -2.86 -5.15 17.92
CA TYR A 317 -2.57 -3.74 17.67
C TYR A 317 -3.89 -3.09 17.27
N LEU A 318 -4.48 -2.35 18.21
CA LEU A 318 -5.77 -1.69 18.02
C LEU A 318 -5.51 -0.20 17.86
N TRP A 319 -5.88 0.35 16.72
CA TRP A 319 -5.57 1.72 16.34
C TRP A 319 -6.86 2.48 16.04
N ARG A 320 -7.12 3.55 16.81
CA ARG A 320 -8.15 4.55 16.49
C ARG A 320 -7.62 5.46 15.40
N GLY A 321 -8.34 5.55 14.29
CA GLY A 321 -8.00 6.42 13.17
C GLY A 321 -7.91 7.89 13.56
N THR A 322 -7.33 8.67 12.65
CA THR A 322 -7.10 10.11 12.80
C THR A 322 -7.99 10.93 11.88
N LEU A 323 -9.22 10.44 11.63
CA LEU A 323 -10.28 11.18 10.96
C LEU A 323 -11.18 11.91 11.97
N LYS A 324 -11.98 12.86 11.48
CA LYS A 324 -13.06 13.48 12.26
C LYS A 324 -14.07 12.44 12.74
N ASP A 325 -14.58 12.61 13.96
CA ASP A 325 -15.28 11.58 14.72
C ASP A 325 -16.48 10.95 13.97
N GLU A 326 -17.23 11.73 13.20
CA GLU A 326 -18.40 11.30 12.42
C GLU A 326 -18.09 10.35 11.25
N ILE A 327 -16.82 10.29 10.83
CA ILE A 327 -16.31 9.42 9.75
C ILE A 327 -15.13 8.56 10.22
N ASN A 328 -14.83 8.55 11.52
CA ASN A 328 -13.64 7.89 12.04
C ASN A 328 -13.86 6.39 12.24
N GLU A 329 -12.81 5.64 11.99
CA GLU A 329 -12.78 4.19 12.10
C GLU A 329 -11.61 3.75 12.98
N ALA A 330 -11.62 2.47 13.36
CA ALA A 330 -10.53 1.79 14.01
C ALA A 330 -10.02 0.64 13.13
N LEU A 331 -8.75 0.30 13.31
CA LEU A 331 -8.10 -0.84 12.70
C LEU A 331 -7.62 -1.79 13.79
N LEU A 332 -7.94 -3.07 13.69
CA LEU A 332 -7.30 -4.11 14.48
C LEU A 332 -6.35 -4.91 13.61
N ILE A 333 -5.09 -5.03 14.02
CA ILE A 333 -4.13 -5.96 13.45
C ILE A 333 -3.80 -7.00 14.50
N VAL A 334 -3.78 -8.27 14.09
CA VAL A 334 -3.49 -9.40 14.96
C VAL A 334 -2.29 -10.15 14.40
N ASN A 335 -1.23 -10.29 15.19
CA ASN A 335 -0.13 -11.19 14.86
C ASN A 335 -0.62 -12.63 15.02
N LEU A 336 -0.37 -13.46 14.02
CA LEU A 336 -0.80 -14.85 13.96
C LEU A 336 0.35 -15.79 14.29
N THR A 337 0.02 -16.89 14.95
CA THR A 337 0.91 -18.07 14.97
C THR A 337 0.85 -18.80 13.62
N PRO A 338 1.84 -19.66 13.30
CA PRO A 338 1.83 -20.41 12.04
C PRO A 338 0.59 -21.27 11.83
N PRO A 339 0.09 -22.03 12.82
CA PRO A 339 -1.15 -22.79 12.65
C PRO A 339 -2.35 -21.90 12.31
N GLU A 340 -2.46 -20.74 12.95
CA GLU A 340 -3.55 -19.79 12.68
C GLU A 340 -3.44 -19.20 11.28
N TYR A 341 -2.23 -18.85 10.83
CA TYR A 341 -2.01 -18.35 9.48
C TYR A 341 -2.48 -19.35 8.42
N VAL A 342 -2.03 -20.61 8.51
CA VAL A 342 -2.39 -21.65 7.53
C VAL A 342 -3.90 -21.87 7.45
N VAL A 343 -4.56 -21.94 8.61
CA VAL A 343 -6.02 -22.11 8.69
C VAL A 343 -6.76 -20.91 8.11
N LEU A 344 -6.35 -19.68 8.48
CA LEU A 344 -6.99 -18.46 8.02
C LEU A 344 -6.72 -18.17 6.54
N GLU A 345 -5.54 -18.48 6.02
CA GLU A 345 -5.18 -18.28 4.60
C GLU A 345 -6.02 -19.18 3.71
N SER A 346 -6.25 -20.41 4.15
CA SER A 346 -7.12 -21.36 3.44
C SER A 346 -8.60 -20.95 3.51
N ALA A 347 -9.02 -20.37 4.64
CA ALA A 347 -10.40 -19.98 4.87
C ALA A 347 -10.76 -18.64 4.20
N LEU A 348 -9.88 -17.64 4.27
CA LEU A 348 -10.15 -16.25 3.89
C LEU A 348 -9.35 -15.84 2.66
N ILE A 349 -9.92 -16.10 1.48
CA ILE A 349 -9.32 -15.70 0.19
C ILE A 349 -9.70 -14.26 -0.23
N ALA A 350 -10.72 -13.69 0.40
CA ALA A 350 -11.21 -12.34 0.15
C ALA A 350 -11.72 -11.72 1.47
N PRO A 351 -11.86 -10.38 1.53
CA PRO A 351 -12.44 -9.74 2.69
C PRO A 351 -13.91 -10.14 2.87
N ILE A 352 -14.31 -10.53 4.07
CA ILE A 352 -15.71 -10.90 4.38
C ILE A 352 -16.20 -10.23 5.65
N SER A 353 -17.53 -10.10 5.80
CA SER A 353 -18.11 -9.51 7.01
C SER A 353 -17.81 -10.36 8.24
N ILE A 354 -17.59 -9.72 9.38
CA ILE A 354 -17.37 -10.44 10.64
C ILE A 354 -18.53 -11.39 10.95
N PRO A 355 -19.82 -11.00 10.86
CA PRO A 355 -20.94 -11.92 11.09
C PRO A 355 -20.88 -13.17 10.20
N ILE A 356 -20.62 -13.01 8.89
CA ILE A 356 -20.51 -14.14 7.96
C ILE A 356 -19.31 -15.02 8.32
N PHE A 357 -18.16 -14.43 8.67
CA PHE A 357 -17.00 -15.19 9.15
C PHE A 357 -17.34 -16.00 10.41
N MET A 358 -18.07 -15.41 11.37
CA MET A 358 -18.46 -16.10 12.59
C MET A 358 -19.31 -17.35 12.32
N GLU A 359 -20.15 -17.31 11.28
CA GLU A 359 -21.01 -18.42 10.87
C GLU A 359 -20.27 -19.51 10.08
N LEU A 360 -19.38 -19.11 9.17
CA LEU A 360 -18.75 -20.01 8.20
C LEU A 360 -17.43 -20.62 8.70
N PHE A 361 -16.73 -19.94 9.60
CA PHE A 361 -15.47 -20.44 10.13
C PHE A 361 -15.72 -21.58 11.12
N SER A 362 -15.09 -22.74 10.91
CA SER A 362 -15.29 -23.95 11.72
C SER A 362 -14.10 -24.28 12.63
N ASP A 363 -12.88 -23.84 12.29
CA ASP A 363 -11.63 -24.19 12.95
C ASP A 363 -11.32 -23.33 14.20
N TRP A 364 -12.36 -22.99 15.00
CA TRP A 364 -12.23 -22.11 16.17
C TRP A 364 -11.21 -22.57 17.21
N ALA A 365 -10.97 -23.87 17.31
CA ALA A 365 -10.03 -24.45 18.27
C ALA A 365 -8.57 -24.12 17.94
N VAL A 366 -8.25 -23.72 16.70
CA VAL A 366 -6.90 -23.33 16.28
C VAL A 366 -6.60 -21.87 16.63
N LEU A 367 -7.63 -21.03 16.70
CA LEU A 367 -7.45 -19.61 17.02
C LEU A 367 -7.13 -19.42 18.51
N ASP A 368 -6.24 -18.47 18.79
CA ASP A 368 -6.02 -17.96 20.14
C ASP A 368 -7.34 -17.53 20.76
N SER A 369 -7.60 -18.01 21.97
CA SER A 369 -8.87 -17.78 22.66
C SER A 369 -9.17 -16.30 22.87
N ARG A 370 -8.13 -15.46 23.02
CA ARG A 370 -8.27 -13.99 23.12
C ARG A 370 -8.70 -13.40 21.79
N PHE A 371 -8.18 -13.92 20.68
CA PHE A 371 -8.57 -13.47 19.34
C PHE A 371 -10.00 -13.88 19.01
N ALA A 372 -10.36 -15.14 19.26
CA ALA A 372 -11.73 -15.63 19.09
C ALA A 372 -12.74 -14.82 19.94
N GLU A 373 -12.38 -14.48 21.17
CA GLU A 373 -13.23 -13.66 22.04
C GLU A 373 -13.37 -12.21 21.54
N LEU A 374 -12.30 -11.61 21.02
CA LEU A 374 -12.40 -10.28 20.40
C LEU A 374 -13.33 -10.29 19.18
N LEU A 375 -13.26 -11.33 18.34
CA LEU A 375 -14.17 -11.49 17.21
C LEU A 375 -15.64 -11.58 17.65
N ARG A 376 -15.94 -12.36 18.70
CA ARG A 376 -17.30 -12.42 19.27
C ARG A 376 -17.77 -11.06 19.80
N LYS A 377 -16.90 -10.34 20.50
CA LYS A 377 -17.22 -8.99 21.01
C LYS A 377 -17.52 -8.03 19.86
N ILE A 378 -16.75 -8.08 18.77
CA ILE A 378 -17.00 -7.30 17.57
C ILE A 378 -18.34 -7.71 16.95
N ALA A 379 -18.55 -8.99 16.67
CA ALA A 379 -19.78 -9.51 16.06
C ALA A 379 -21.05 -9.13 16.85
N SER A 380 -21.00 -9.20 18.19
CA SER A 380 -22.15 -8.88 19.05
C SER A 380 -22.60 -7.42 19.03
N ARG A 381 -21.76 -6.51 18.54
CA ARG A 381 -21.97 -5.06 18.60
C ARG A 381 -22.17 -4.42 17.23
N VAL A 382 -21.98 -5.22 16.20
CA VAL A 382 -21.87 -4.76 14.83
C VAL A 382 -23.06 -5.34 14.07
N PRO A 383 -23.88 -4.48 13.41
CA PRO A 383 -25.02 -4.94 12.61
C PRO A 383 -24.63 -6.00 11.56
N GLY A 384 -25.58 -6.86 11.18
CA GLY A 384 -25.35 -7.91 10.18
C GLY A 384 -24.90 -7.38 8.81
N ASP A 385 -25.31 -6.17 8.45
CA ASP A 385 -24.97 -5.43 7.24
C ASP A 385 -23.74 -4.51 7.40
N SER A 386 -23.00 -4.65 8.50
CA SER A 386 -21.90 -3.75 8.81
C SER A 386 -20.80 -3.72 7.76
N GLN A 387 -20.09 -2.60 7.74
CA GLN A 387 -18.86 -2.40 6.98
C GLN A 387 -17.64 -3.06 7.63
N VAL A 388 -17.78 -3.72 8.79
CA VAL A 388 -16.67 -4.37 9.47
C VAL A 388 -16.29 -5.65 8.74
N ARG A 389 -15.04 -5.72 8.27
CA ARG A 389 -14.52 -6.86 7.51
C ARG A 389 -13.32 -7.48 8.20
N ILE A 390 -13.20 -8.81 8.11
CA ILE A 390 -11.94 -9.51 8.31
C ILE A 390 -11.27 -9.67 6.94
N GLU A 391 -10.02 -9.24 6.87
CA GLU A 391 -9.21 -9.30 5.64
C GLU A 391 -8.47 -10.64 5.56
N PRO A 392 -8.08 -11.11 4.35
CA PRO A 392 -7.14 -12.22 4.20
C PRO A 392 -5.86 -11.99 5.03
N PRO A 393 -5.30 -13.05 5.65
CA PRO A 393 -4.02 -12.93 6.31
C PRO A 393 -2.90 -12.64 5.31
N PHE A 394 -1.83 -12.04 5.79
CA PHE A 394 -0.67 -11.70 4.97
C PHE A 394 0.61 -11.88 5.78
N LEU A 395 1.72 -12.04 5.06
CA LEU A 395 3.04 -12.17 5.65
C LEU A 395 3.79 -10.84 5.51
N TYR A 396 4.34 -10.34 6.61
CA TYR A 396 5.31 -9.25 6.59
C TYR A 396 6.72 -9.82 6.66
N GLU A 397 7.49 -9.59 5.60
CA GLU A 397 8.84 -10.08 5.42
C GLU A 397 9.77 -8.89 5.15
N PRO A 398 10.21 -8.16 6.18
CA PRO A 398 11.04 -6.99 6.00
C PRO A 398 12.32 -7.36 5.24
N TYR A 399 12.66 -6.51 4.29
CA TYR A 399 13.94 -6.54 3.61
C TYR A 399 14.36 -5.13 3.25
N MET A 400 15.62 -4.98 2.83
CA MET A 400 16.19 -3.77 2.26
C MET A 400 17.15 -4.14 1.14
N LEU A 401 17.15 -3.40 0.04
CA LEU A 401 18.15 -3.52 -1.00
C LEU A 401 19.29 -2.54 -0.75
N GLU A 402 20.53 -3.04 -0.76
CA GLU A 402 21.73 -2.23 -0.73
C GLU A 402 21.91 -1.49 -2.04
N TYR A 403 22.31 -0.22 -1.92
CA TYR A 403 22.68 0.59 -3.07
C TYR A 403 23.87 -0.03 -3.80
N GLN A 404 23.70 -0.25 -5.10
CA GLN A 404 24.77 -0.73 -5.98
C GLN A 404 25.45 0.46 -6.67
N PRO A 405 26.77 0.66 -6.51
CA PRO A 405 27.49 1.79 -7.12
C PRO A 405 27.39 1.84 -8.65
N ALA A 406 27.27 0.67 -9.30
CA ALA A 406 27.09 0.58 -10.75
C ALA A 406 25.68 1.01 -11.20
N GLY A 407 24.73 1.13 -10.27
CA GLY A 407 23.31 1.34 -10.54
C GLY A 407 22.63 0.10 -11.16
N GLU A 408 21.31 0.09 -11.13
CA GLU A 408 20.52 -0.83 -11.95
C GLU A 408 20.20 -0.14 -13.28
N ASN A 409 20.11 -0.90 -14.37
CA ASN A 409 19.66 -0.38 -15.66
C ASN A 409 18.85 -1.42 -16.42
N ILE A 410 18.00 -0.95 -17.34
CA ILE A 410 17.23 -1.76 -18.28
C ILE A 410 17.65 -1.30 -19.68
N ASP A 411 18.35 -2.17 -20.40
CA ASP A 411 18.90 -1.89 -21.73
C ASP A 411 19.70 -0.55 -21.78
N GLY A 412 20.50 -0.28 -20.74
CA GLY A 412 21.31 0.94 -20.63
C GLY A 412 20.58 2.16 -20.03
N ILE A 413 19.26 2.07 -19.78
CA ILE A 413 18.50 3.15 -19.13
C ILE A 413 18.53 2.97 -17.61
N PRO A 414 18.91 3.99 -16.83
CA PRO A 414 18.91 3.92 -15.36
C PRO A 414 17.56 3.45 -14.78
N LEU A 415 17.62 2.50 -13.85
CA LEU A 415 16.50 2.00 -13.07
C LEU A 415 16.66 2.42 -11.61
N ILE A 416 15.68 3.13 -11.07
CA ILE A 416 15.67 3.59 -9.68
C ILE A 416 14.49 2.94 -8.95
N ARG A 417 14.77 2.08 -7.99
CA ARG A 417 13.73 1.49 -7.13
C ARG A 417 13.25 2.53 -6.11
N ILE A 418 11.94 2.53 -5.84
CA ILE A 418 11.32 3.43 -4.84
C ILE A 418 10.28 2.69 -3.99
N GLY A 419 10.05 3.20 -2.78
CA GLY A 419 9.06 2.67 -1.86
C GLY A 419 9.31 1.22 -1.48
N ASP A 420 8.25 0.41 -1.52
CA ASP A 420 8.31 -1.02 -1.24
C ASP A 420 9.13 -1.84 -2.26
N SER A 421 9.69 -1.23 -3.31
CA SER A 421 10.69 -1.90 -4.16
C SER A 421 12.11 -1.80 -3.58
N VAL A 422 12.36 -0.93 -2.60
CA VAL A 422 13.66 -0.79 -1.91
C VAL A 422 13.64 -1.49 -0.58
N TYR A 423 12.59 -1.27 0.23
CA TYR A 423 12.41 -1.92 1.52
C TYR A 423 10.93 -1.99 1.86
N ASN A 424 10.48 -3.00 2.60
CA ASN A 424 9.06 -3.10 2.98
C ASN A 424 8.70 -2.22 4.16
N GLY A 425 7.75 -1.31 3.92
CA GLY A 425 7.14 -0.51 4.97
C GLY A 425 6.32 -1.36 5.94
N HIS A 426 6.49 -1.15 7.24
CA HIS A 426 5.71 -1.84 8.24
C HIS A 426 4.28 -1.26 8.31
N VAL A 427 3.26 -2.11 8.28
CA VAL A 427 1.84 -1.72 8.38
C VAL A 427 1.55 -0.80 9.58
N LYS A 428 2.03 -1.18 10.77
CA LYS A 428 1.90 -0.41 12.03
C LYS A 428 2.60 0.97 12.02
N CYS A 429 3.34 1.32 10.96
CA CYS A 429 4.01 2.62 10.81
C CYS A 429 3.39 3.44 9.67
N GLY A 430 2.09 3.75 9.78
CA GLY A 430 1.36 4.50 8.75
C GLY A 430 1.33 3.79 7.39
N ASN A 431 1.17 2.46 7.39
CA ASN A 431 1.23 1.61 6.20
C ASN A 431 2.54 1.75 5.39
N GLY A 432 3.65 2.04 6.06
CA GLY A 432 4.95 2.27 5.43
C GLY A 432 5.14 3.65 4.78
N MET A 433 4.05 4.35 4.47
CA MET A 433 4.09 5.61 3.73
C MET A 433 4.82 6.73 4.49
N GLY A 434 4.79 6.70 5.83
CA GLY A 434 5.48 7.69 6.66
C GLY A 434 7.00 7.74 6.41
N TYR A 435 7.59 6.65 5.89
CA TYR A 435 9.00 6.60 5.50
C TYR A 435 9.20 6.71 3.99
N HIS A 436 8.30 6.10 3.20
CA HIS A 436 8.42 6.11 1.74
C HIS A 436 8.25 7.49 1.12
N ILE A 437 7.28 8.28 1.58
CA ILE A 437 7.01 9.59 0.99
C ILE A 437 8.17 10.58 1.20
N PRO A 438 8.76 10.71 2.41
CA PRO A 438 9.95 11.55 2.59
C PRO A 438 11.10 11.21 1.63
N HIS A 439 11.28 9.93 1.27
CA HIS A 439 12.33 9.53 0.32
C HIS A 439 12.11 10.08 -1.08
N LEU A 440 10.86 10.28 -1.50
CA LEU A 440 10.55 10.87 -2.80
C LEU A 440 11.09 12.30 -2.90
N ARG A 441 11.05 13.07 -1.81
CA ARG A 441 11.62 14.44 -1.80
C ARG A 441 13.12 14.44 -2.10
N TYR A 442 13.88 13.48 -1.57
CA TYR A 442 15.31 13.39 -1.90
C TYR A 442 15.56 13.10 -3.38
N ILE A 443 14.75 12.23 -3.99
CA ILE A 443 14.81 11.94 -5.43
C ILE A 443 14.49 13.18 -6.24
N HIS A 444 13.40 13.88 -5.89
CA HIS A 444 13.01 15.13 -6.52
C HIS A 444 14.10 16.20 -6.44
N ASP A 445 14.65 16.43 -5.25
CA ASP A 445 15.68 17.44 -5.03
C ASP A 445 16.99 17.10 -5.77
N ALA A 446 17.32 15.80 -5.88
CA ALA A 446 18.45 15.35 -6.68
C ALA A 446 18.22 15.61 -8.18
N LEU A 447 17.02 15.34 -8.70
CA LEU A 447 16.67 15.64 -10.11
C LEU A 447 16.67 17.14 -10.39
N LEU A 448 16.15 17.95 -9.46
CA LEU A 448 16.21 19.42 -9.55
C LEU A 448 17.65 19.93 -9.64
N LYS A 449 18.53 19.44 -8.76
CA LYS A 449 19.96 19.80 -8.80
C LYS A 449 20.64 19.34 -10.10
N GLY A 450 20.27 18.16 -10.60
CA GLY A 450 20.76 17.65 -11.87
C GLY A 450 20.36 18.51 -13.07
N GLN A 451 19.13 19.03 -13.11
CA GLN A 451 18.69 19.94 -14.17
C GLN A 451 19.43 21.27 -14.17
N VAL A 452 19.78 21.81 -12.99
CA VAL A 452 20.57 23.05 -12.89
C VAL A 452 21.97 22.87 -13.48
N LEU A 453 22.48 21.65 -13.58
CA LEU A 453 23.77 21.34 -14.20
C LEU A 453 23.67 21.02 -15.70
N TYR A 454 22.46 20.69 -16.20
CA TYR A 454 22.19 20.33 -17.60
C TYR A 454 21.82 21.55 -18.47
N HIS A 455 21.45 22.66 -17.83
CA HIS A 455 21.24 23.97 -18.44
C HIS A 455 22.41 24.90 -18.11
#